data_AF-A0A1F2LYB5-F1
#
_entry.id   AF-A0A1F2LYB5-F1
#
_cell.length_a   1.000
_cell.length_b   1.000
_cell.length_c   1.000
_cell.angle_alpha   90.00
_cell.angle_beta   90.00
_cell.angle_gamma   90.00
#
_symmetry.space_group_name_H-M   'P 1'
#
loop_
_entity.id
_entity.type
_entity.pdbx_description
1 polymer ?
#
loop_
_entity_poly.entity_id
_entity_poly.type
_entity_poly.pdbx_seq_one_letter_code
_entity_poly.pdbx_strand_id
1 'polypeptide(L)'
;MTKAEIASAVNEWFNIENYSVLQKLTVEQLFQEIENRIVAYRMEQNRAELSPENLRRHQKYYEELIEGKVVFGDVFGGPEKRLSSSYAIKPVTHQGLWEVAGYVAAFDKYVNPEGKPLPHMEVSHYLKEAGVNNEGLMLVQINLAETSSEEIINHLKVMVPEWKQQLQAPEPPARDFRFGVSNLKKILDYNIIPIMDLLFWAQDEEVRIGMPQLTSFIYPDEFKDGIRDVEKMKSTDHPLAVKYLTKLAHYQSFVDFTYRYDDRRHWKVQDLITDELGED
;
A
#
# COMPACT_ATOMS: atom_id res chain seq x y z
N MET A 1 -11.67 26.01 -11.75
CA MET A 1 -12.16 25.62 -13.09
C MET A 1 -13.68 25.42 -13.10
N THR A 2 -14.37 25.78 -14.18
CA THR A 2 -15.78 25.45 -14.44
C THR A 2 -15.95 23.98 -14.84
N LYS A 3 -17.19 23.47 -14.88
CA LYS A 3 -17.44 22.08 -15.33
C LYS A 3 -16.95 21.83 -16.76
N ALA A 4 -17.09 22.81 -17.65
CA ALA A 4 -16.64 22.70 -19.04
C ALA A 4 -15.12 22.72 -19.14
N GLU A 5 -14.45 23.56 -18.36
CA GLU A 5 -12.98 23.60 -18.27
C GLU A 5 -12.41 22.27 -17.74
N ILE A 6 -13.02 21.71 -16.68
CA ILE A 6 -12.64 20.38 -16.15
C ILE A 6 -12.80 19.32 -17.24
N ALA A 7 -13.91 19.33 -17.98
CA ALA A 7 -14.13 18.35 -19.05
C ALA A 7 -13.12 18.49 -20.19
N SER A 8 -12.77 19.72 -20.57
CA SER A 8 -11.72 19.97 -21.57
C SER A 8 -10.38 19.42 -21.09
N ALA A 9 -9.95 19.79 -19.88
CA ALA A 9 -8.65 19.38 -19.35
C ALA A 9 -8.55 17.86 -19.16
N VAL A 10 -9.60 17.21 -18.64
CA VAL A 10 -9.62 15.74 -18.51
C VAL A 10 -9.54 15.07 -19.88
N ASN A 11 -10.29 15.55 -20.88
CA ASN A 11 -10.28 14.96 -22.22
C ASN A 11 -8.96 15.16 -23.00
N GLU A 12 -8.08 16.05 -22.56
CA GLU A 12 -6.76 16.24 -23.17
C GLU A 12 -5.81 15.06 -22.89
N TRP A 13 -5.97 14.40 -21.75
CA TRP A 13 -5.06 13.33 -21.32
C TRP A 13 -5.73 11.99 -20.99
N PHE A 14 -6.96 12.03 -20.45
CA PHE A 14 -7.66 10.84 -19.98
C PHE A 14 -8.43 10.17 -21.10
N ASN A 15 -8.16 8.88 -21.32
CA ASN A 15 -8.94 8.02 -22.19
C ASN A 15 -9.12 6.66 -21.52
N ILE A 16 -10.36 6.25 -21.29
CA ILE A 16 -10.69 4.99 -20.62
C ILE A 16 -10.15 3.77 -21.40
N GLU A 17 -10.07 3.83 -22.72
CA GLU A 17 -9.58 2.73 -23.56
C GLU A 17 -8.09 2.40 -23.31
N ASN A 18 -7.30 3.38 -22.85
CA ASN A 18 -5.91 3.18 -22.50
C ASN A 18 -5.75 2.19 -21.33
N TYR A 19 -6.79 2.04 -20.50
CA TYR A 19 -6.81 1.16 -19.34
C TYR A 19 -7.24 -0.27 -19.68
N SER A 20 -7.62 -0.57 -20.91
CA SER A 20 -7.92 -1.95 -21.37
C SER A 20 -6.74 -2.92 -21.16
N VAL A 21 -5.51 -2.40 -21.09
CA VAL A 21 -4.30 -3.14 -20.75
C VAL A 21 -4.33 -3.76 -19.35
N LEU A 22 -5.08 -3.18 -18.40
CA LEU A 22 -5.21 -3.69 -17.03
C LEU A 22 -5.78 -5.12 -16.99
N GLN A 23 -6.64 -5.46 -17.96
CA GLN A 23 -7.22 -6.79 -18.11
C GLN A 23 -6.19 -7.88 -18.43
N LYS A 24 -5.00 -7.48 -18.89
CA LYS A 24 -3.91 -8.37 -19.29
C LYS A 24 -2.82 -8.47 -18.25
N LEU A 25 -2.97 -7.83 -17.10
CA LEU A 25 -1.93 -7.83 -16.07
C LEU A 25 -1.88 -9.14 -15.30
N THR A 26 -0.68 -9.41 -14.78
CA THR A 26 -0.52 -10.40 -13.71
C THR A 26 -0.95 -9.82 -12.37
N VAL A 27 -1.15 -10.67 -11.37
CA VAL A 27 -1.50 -10.24 -10.01
C VAL A 27 -0.43 -9.31 -9.43
N GLU A 28 0.85 -9.63 -9.65
CA GLU A 28 1.97 -8.79 -9.21
C GLU A 28 1.97 -7.42 -9.90
N GLN A 29 1.74 -7.39 -11.21
CA GLN A 29 1.67 -6.13 -11.95
C GLN A 29 0.50 -5.28 -11.47
N LEU A 30 -0.69 -5.85 -11.33
CA LEU A 30 -1.86 -5.11 -10.83
C LEU A 30 -1.62 -4.59 -9.40
N PHE A 31 -0.93 -5.37 -8.57
CA PHE A 31 -0.52 -4.92 -7.24
C PHE A 31 0.36 -3.68 -7.30
N GLN A 32 1.41 -3.72 -8.12
CA GLN A 32 2.31 -2.59 -8.31
C GLN A 32 1.58 -1.33 -8.80
N GLU A 33 0.64 -1.49 -9.73
CA GLU A 33 -0.15 -0.38 -10.26
C GLU A 33 -0.96 0.34 -9.18
N ILE A 34 -1.57 -0.43 -8.27
CA ILE A 34 -2.36 0.12 -7.16
C ILE A 34 -1.43 0.73 -6.11
N GLU A 35 -0.32 0.07 -5.78
CA GLU A 35 0.64 0.58 -4.80
C GLU A 35 1.24 1.91 -5.26
N ASN A 36 1.64 2.03 -6.53
CA ASN A 36 2.16 3.28 -7.09
C ASN A 36 1.19 4.44 -6.90
N ARG A 37 -0.11 4.21 -7.15
CA ARG A 37 -1.17 5.24 -7.02
C ARG A 37 -1.44 5.61 -5.58
N ILE A 38 -1.44 4.64 -4.66
CA ILE A 38 -1.56 4.89 -3.23
C ILE A 38 -0.38 5.75 -2.75
N VAL A 39 0.84 5.42 -3.18
CA VAL A 39 2.05 6.16 -2.81
C VAL A 39 2.02 7.57 -3.38
N ALA A 40 1.79 7.73 -4.68
CA ALA A 40 1.72 9.02 -5.35
C ALA A 40 0.67 9.94 -4.70
N TYR A 41 -0.55 9.43 -4.50
CA TYR A 41 -1.63 10.19 -3.89
C TYR A 41 -1.29 10.69 -2.47
N ARG A 42 -0.62 9.87 -1.66
CA ARG A 42 -0.17 10.27 -0.31
C ARG A 42 1.02 11.21 -0.33
N MET A 43 1.92 11.05 -1.30
CA MET A 43 3.04 11.97 -1.50
C MET A 43 2.51 13.36 -1.82
N GLU A 44 1.52 13.48 -2.69
CA GLU A 44 0.88 14.76 -3.01
C GLU A 44 0.20 15.40 -1.79
N GLN A 45 -0.49 14.61 -0.95
CA GLN A 45 -1.07 15.13 0.30
C GLN A 45 -0.03 15.71 1.27
N ASN A 46 1.21 15.22 1.20
CA ASN A 46 2.32 15.65 2.06
C ASN A 46 3.43 16.33 1.24
N ARG A 47 3.09 16.93 0.09
CA ARG A 47 4.06 17.44 -0.89
C ARG A 47 5.09 18.39 -0.28
N ALA A 48 4.66 19.21 0.67
CA ALA A 48 5.49 20.18 1.38
C ALA A 48 6.59 19.53 2.26
N GLU A 49 6.40 18.27 2.67
CA GLU A 49 7.33 17.54 3.56
C GLU A 49 8.24 16.57 2.78
N LEU A 50 8.06 16.46 1.47
CA LEU A 50 8.83 15.54 0.65
C LEU A 50 10.29 16.00 0.49
N SER A 51 11.20 15.02 0.53
CA SER A 51 12.60 15.26 0.16
C SER A 51 12.70 15.65 -1.33
N PRO A 52 13.78 16.36 -1.75
CA PRO A 52 13.99 16.71 -3.16
C PRO A 52 14.00 15.50 -4.10
N GLU A 53 14.47 14.34 -3.64
CA GLU A 53 14.43 13.11 -4.42
C GLU A 53 12.99 12.60 -4.61
N ASN A 54 12.22 12.57 -3.53
CA ASN A 54 10.83 12.15 -3.56
C ASN A 54 9.95 13.07 -4.41
N LEU A 55 10.19 14.39 -4.35
CA LEU A 55 9.53 15.36 -5.22
C LEU A 55 9.79 15.07 -6.70
N ARG A 56 11.03 14.76 -7.08
CA ARG A 56 11.36 14.42 -8.48
C ARG A 56 10.68 13.13 -8.93
N ARG A 57 10.68 12.10 -8.08
CA ARG A 57 10.00 10.82 -8.38
C ARG A 57 8.49 11.03 -8.56
N HIS A 58 7.88 11.78 -7.64
CA HIS A 58 6.47 12.14 -7.70
C HIS A 58 6.14 12.89 -8.99
N GLN A 59 6.91 13.94 -9.30
CA GLN A 59 6.71 14.75 -10.51
C GLN A 59 6.81 13.89 -11.78
N LYS A 60 7.83 13.04 -11.88
CA LYS A 60 7.99 12.12 -13.01
C LYS A 60 6.78 11.19 -13.16
N TYR A 61 6.32 10.60 -12.06
CA TYR A 61 5.15 9.72 -12.07
C TYR A 61 3.89 10.47 -12.53
N TYR A 62 3.69 11.70 -12.03
CA TYR A 62 2.57 12.55 -12.43
C TYR A 62 2.61 12.88 -13.92
N GLU A 63 3.77 13.27 -14.45
CA GLU A 63 3.98 13.55 -15.87
C GLU A 63 3.63 12.34 -16.75
N GLU A 64 4.10 11.15 -16.41
CA GLU A 64 3.79 9.94 -17.17
C GLU A 64 2.29 9.59 -17.13
N LEU A 65 1.61 9.86 -16.00
CA LEU A 65 0.16 9.66 -15.86
C LEU A 65 -0.65 10.63 -16.73
N ILE A 66 -0.30 11.93 -16.73
CA ILE A 66 -0.99 12.94 -17.57
C ILE A 66 -0.58 12.87 -19.05
N GLU A 67 0.41 12.06 -19.41
CA GLU A 67 0.65 11.66 -20.81
C GLU A 67 -0.31 10.55 -21.27
N GLY A 68 -1.24 10.12 -20.40
CA GLY A 68 -2.19 9.05 -20.68
C GLY A 68 -1.56 7.65 -20.69
N LYS A 69 -0.33 7.51 -20.16
CA LYS A 69 0.37 6.23 -20.06
C LYS A 69 -0.07 5.53 -18.78
N VAL A 70 -0.34 4.23 -18.89
CA VAL A 70 -0.40 3.36 -17.71
C VAL A 70 1.04 3.07 -17.31
N VAL A 71 1.48 3.65 -16.20
CA VAL A 71 2.88 3.58 -15.75
C VAL A 71 3.19 2.23 -15.12
N PHE A 72 3.85 1.36 -15.88
CA PHE A 72 4.20 0.02 -15.42
C PHE A 72 5.51 -0.04 -14.62
N GLY A 73 5.50 -0.83 -13.54
CA GLY A 73 6.71 -1.22 -12.79
C GLY A 73 6.88 -0.52 -11.45
N ASP A 74 7.99 -0.81 -10.77
CA ASP A 74 8.27 -0.28 -9.42
C ASP A 74 8.81 1.15 -9.47
N VAL A 75 7.91 2.13 -9.63
CA VAL A 75 8.29 3.55 -9.81
C VAL A 75 8.79 4.18 -8.52
N PHE A 76 8.15 3.83 -7.41
CA PHE A 76 8.54 4.30 -6.07
C PHE A 76 9.51 3.34 -5.37
N GLY A 77 9.93 2.29 -6.06
CA GLY A 77 10.90 1.31 -5.63
C GLY A 77 12.04 1.95 -4.88
N GLY A 78 12.27 1.47 -3.66
CA GLY A 78 13.46 1.83 -2.93
C GLY A 78 14.71 1.48 -3.75
N PRO A 79 15.87 2.09 -3.47
CA PRO A 79 17.13 1.77 -4.15
C PRO A 79 17.29 0.26 -4.37
N GLU A 80 17.77 -0.14 -5.56
CA GLU A 80 17.90 -1.52 -6.09
C GLU A 80 18.58 -2.54 -5.15
N LYS A 81 19.11 -2.11 -4.00
CA LYS A 81 19.83 -2.91 -3.00
C LYS A 81 19.08 -3.05 -1.66
N ARG A 82 17.77 -2.82 -1.60
CA ARG A 82 17.00 -3.05 -0.37
C ARG A 82 16.62 -4.53 -0.22
N LEU A 83 16.69 -5.02 1.00
CA LEU A 83 16.12 -6.33 1.37
C LEU A 83 14.59 -6.27 1.27
N SER A 84 13.96 -7.40 0.94
CA SER A 84 12.49 -7.53 0.91
C SER A 84 11.88 -7.16 2.26
N SER A 85 10.72 -6.50 2.23
CA SER A 85 10.02 -6.05 3.43
C SER A 85 8.50 -5.98 3.19
N SER A 86 7.73 -5.90 4.28
CA SER A 86 6.30 -5.63 4.26
C SER A 86 5.93 -4.64 5.36
N TYR A 87 4.65 -4.32 5.50
CA TYR A 87 4.21 -3.52 6.64
C TYR A 87 4.39 -4.26 7.98
N ALA A 88 4.43 -5.60 7.97
CA ALA A 88 4.52 -6.44 9.17
C ALA A 88 5.95 -6.85 9.53
N ILE A 89 6.84 -7.00 8.53
CA ILE A 89 8.24 -7.41 8.73
C ILE A 89 9.13 -6.46 7.94
N LYS A 90 9.96 -5.69 8.65
CA LYS A 90 10.87 -4.72 8.05
C LYS A 90 12.30 -4.96 8.54
N PRO A 91 13.26 -5.19 7.65
CA PRO A 91 14.67 -5.13 8.01
C PRO A 91 15.02 -3.77 8.60
N VAL A 92 15.77 -3.76 9.72
CA VAL A 92 16.18 -2.53 10.39
C VAL A 92 17.12 -1.75 9.47
N THR A 93 16.82 -0.48 9.24
CA THR A 93 17.68 0.41 8.45
C THR A 93 18.82 0.96 9.31
N HIS A 94 19.87 1.48 8.69
CA HIS A 94 20.92 2.19 9.43
C HIS A 94 20.35 3.34 10.29
N GLN A 95 19.40 4.10 9.77
CA GLN A 95 18.71 5.14 10.54
C GLN A 95 17.90 4.55 11.70
N GLY A 96 17.12 3.49 11.47
CA GLY A 96 16.35 2.83 12.52
C GLY A 96 17.24 2.27 13.64
N LEU A 97 18.46 1.82 13.32
CA LEU A 97 19.44 1.41 14.33
C LEU A 97 19.86 2.58 15.23
N TRP A 98 20.05 3.77 14.66
CA TRP A 98 20.35 4.98 15.45
C TRP A 98 19.18 5.43 16.31
N GLU A 99 17.95 5.29 15.83
CA GLU A 99 16.74 5.57 16.62
C GLU A 99 16.66 4.63 17.84
N VAL A 100 16.87 3.33 17.62
CA VAL A 100 16.95 2.33 18.71
C VAL A 100 18.07 2.66 19.69
N ALA A 101 19.27 2.98 19.20
CA ALA A 101 20.39 3.36 20.05
C ALA A 101 20.08 4.63 20.87
N GLY A 102 19.40 5.61 20.26
CA GLY A 102 18.93 6.82 20.93
C GLY A 102 17.94 6.51 22.06
N TYR A 103 16.99 5.61 21.84
CA TYR A 103 16.06 5.17 22.90
C TYR A 103 16.78 4.46 24.04
N VAL A 104 17.73 3.58 23.73
CA VAL A 104 18.54 2.89 24.74
C VAL A 104 19.34 3.90 25.56
N ALA A 105 20.06 4.81 24.90
CA ALA A 105 20.87 5.82 25.58
C ALA A 105 20.02 6.80 26.43
N ALA A 106 18.85 7.19 25.92
CA ALA A 106 17.93 8.03 26.68
C ALA A 106 17.44 7.30 27.93
N PHE A 107 17.04 6.04 27.82
CA PHE A 107 16.53 5.30 28.97
C PHE A 107 17.64 4.94 29.98
N ASP A 108 18.84 4.55 29.52
CA ASP A 108 19.99 4.32 30.40
C ASP A 108 20.27 5.55 31.28
N LYS A 109 20.15 6.76 30.73
CA LYS A 109 20.31 8.00 31.50
C LYS A 109 19.29 8.14 32.64
N TYR A 110 18.07 7.64 32.50
CA TYR A 110 16.98 7.82 33.47
C TYR A 110 16.79 6.63 34.41
N VAL A 111 17.05 5.40 33.94
CA VAL A 111 16.75 4.16 34.67
C VAL A 111 18.00 3.39 35.08
N ASN A 112 19.14 3.66 34.44
CA ASN A 112 20.44 3.15 34.85
C ASN A 112 21.49 4.29 34.97
N PRO A 113 21.21 5.34 35.77
CA PRO A 113 22.06 6.53 35.83
C PRO A 113 23.47 6.24 36.38
N GLU A 114 23.65 5.11 37.07
CA GLU A 114 24.94 4.65 37.59
C GLU A 114 25.77 3.87 36.55
N GLY A 115 25.22 3.59 35.37
CA GLY A 115 25.92 2.91 34.26
C GLY A 115 26.34 1.47 34.58
N LYS A 116 25.63 0.80 35.49
CA LYS A 116 25.92 -0.61 35.81
C LYS A 116 25.55 -1.46 34.59
N PRO A 117 26.38 -2.41 34.15
CA PRO A 117 26.00 -3.31 33.06
C PRO A 117 24.66 -3.96 33.40
N LEU A 118 23.68 -3.88 32.50
CA LEU A 118 22.44 -4.64 32.57
C LEU A 118 22.67 -5.93 31.78
N PRO A 119 23.14 -7.01 32.42
CA PRO A 119 23.56 -8.19 31.68
C PRO A 119 22.30 -8.95 31.26
N HIS A 120 22.22 -9.34 29.99
CA HIS A 120 21.28 -10.35 29.48
C HIS A 120 19.79 -9.96 29.35
N MET A 121 19.45 -8.68 29.21
CA MET A 121 18.08 -8.30 28.82
C MET A 121 17.99 -8.05 27.31
N GLU A 122 16.97 -8.61 26.66
CA GLU A 122 16.67 -8.38 25.26
C GLU A 122 16.23 -6.92 25.03
N VAL A 123 16.74 -6.28 23.98
CA VAL A 123 16.47 -4.86 23.68
C VAL A 123 14.96 -4.57 23.60
N SER A 124 14.17 -5.46 23.00
CA SER A 124 12.71 -5.27 22.93
C SER A 124 12.01 -5.27 24.29
N HIS A 125 12.48 -6.10 25.22
CA HIS A 125 11.97 -6.14 26.59
C HIS A 125 12.37 -4.87 27.35
N TYR A 126 13.63 -4.48 27.22
CA TYR A 126 14.18 -3.25 27.80
C TYR A 126 13.41 -2.00 27.33
N LEU A 127 13.16 -1.88 26.02
CA LEU A 127 12.39 -0.76 25.46
C LEU A 127 10.89 -0.80 25.86
N LYS A 128 10.34 -1.98 26.16
CA LYS A 128 8.97 -2.11 26.66
C LYS A 128 8.85 -1.61 28.10
N GLU A 129 9.75 -2.03 28.98
CA GLU A 129 9.81 -1.54 30.37
C GLU A 129 10.02 -0.02 30.42
N ALA A 130 10.74 0.52 29.44
CA ALA A 130 10.95 1.94 29.26
C ALA A 130 9.73 2.74 28.78
N GLY A 131 8.65 2.07 28.34
CA GLY A 131 7.47 2.74 27.78
C GLY A 131 7.72 3.44 26.44
N VAL A 132 8.85 3.14 25.77
CA VAL A 132 9.18 3.68 24.44
C VAL A 132 8.78 2.71 23.31
N ASN A 133 8.57 1.42 23.64
CA ASN A 133 8.06 0.42 22.72
C ASN A 133 6.56 0.11 22.96
N ASN A 134 5.71 1.09 22.68
CA ASN A 134 4.26 0.94 22.88
C ASN A 134 3.58 0.17 21.72
N GLU A 135 4.25 0.06 20.58
CA GLU A 135 3.74 -0.61 19.38
C GLU A 135 4.06 -2.13 19.36
N GLY A 136 4.84 -2.62 20.32
CA GLY A 136 5.21 -4.05 20.40
C GLY A 136 6.25 -4.47 19.37
N LEU A 137 7.15 -3.56 18.98
CA LEU A 137 8.24 -3.82 18.05
C LEU A 137 9.21 -4.87 18.61
N MET A 138 9.37 -5.95 17.87
CA MET A 138 10.33 -7.00 18.19
C MET A 138 11.59 -6.84 17.34
N LEU A 139 12.74 -6.69 17.98
CA LEU A 139 14.05 -6.65 17.35
C LEU A 139 14.65 -8.06 17.44
N VAL A 140 14.85 -8.69 16.29
CA VAL A 140 15.32 -10.08 16.19
C VAL A 140 16.60 -10.17 15.37
N GLN A 141 17.45 -11.10 15.76
CA GLN A 141 18.54 -11.57 14.93
C GLN A 141 18.13 -12.92 14.32
N ILE A 142 18.20 -13.03 13.00
CA ILE A 142 17.90 -14.26 12.27
C ILE A 142 19.19 -14.71 11.57
N ASN A 143 19.70 -15.89 11.93
CA ASN A 143 20.88 -16.45 11.31
C ASN A 143 20.51 -17.23 10.04
N LEU A 144 20.73 -16.62 8.88
CA LEU A 144 20.43 -17.23 7.57
C LEU A 144 21.48 -18.27 7.12
N ALA A 145 22.64 -18.34 7.77
CA ALA A 145 23.72 -19.24 7.39
C ALA A 145 23.67 -20.59 8.14
N GLU A 146 23.11 -20.60 9.34
CA GLU A 146 23.09 -21.79 10.21
C GLU A 146 21.80 -22.61 10.11
N THR A 147 20.72 -22.02 9.61
CA THR A 147 19.38 -22.59 9.70
C THR A 147 18.67 -22.53 8.36
N SER A 148 17.98 -23.60 7.96
CA SER A 148 17.19 -23.60 6.73
C SER A 148 15.98 -22.66 6.82
N SER A 149 15.44 -22.23 5.68
CA SER A 149 14.27 -21.36 5.64
C SER A 149 13.05 -21.99 6.33
N GLU A 150 12.85 -23.31 6.19
CA GLU A 150 11.73 -24.02 6.82
C GLU A 150 11.86 -24.06 8.34
N GLU A 151 13.06 -24.32 8.86
CA GLU A 151 13.34 -24.30 10.30
C GLU A 151 13.17 -22.90 10.89
N ILE A 152 13.64 -21.84 10.21
CA ILE A 152 13.42 -20.45 10.63
C ILE A 152 11.91 -20.17 10.74
N ILE A 153 11.13 -20.53 9.73
CA ILE A 153 9.68 -20.34 9.73
C ILE A 153 9.03 -21.12 10.88
N ASN A 154 9.46 -22.35 11.14
CA ASN A 154 8.91 -23.17 12.22
C ASN A 154 9.25 -22.61 13.61
N HIS A 155 10.46 -22.07 13.81
CA HIS A 155 10.81 -21.37 15.05
C HIS A 155 9.95 -20.11 15.23
N LEU A 156 9.78 -19.30 14.17
CA LEU A 156 8.97 -18.08 14.23
C LEU A 156 7.49 -18.37 14.52
N LYS A 157 6.93 -19.49 14.02
CA LYS A 157 5.55 -19.91 14.34
C LYS A 157 5.32 -20.10 15.84
N VAL A 158 6.33 -20.58 16.58
CA VAL A 158 6.27 -20.79 18.02
C VAL A 158 6.59 -19.50 18.78
N MET A 159 7.66 -18.80 18.38
CA MET A 159 8.17 -17.65 19.12
C MET A 159 7.30 -16.40 18.99
N VAL A 160 6.71 -16.13 17.82
CA VAL A 160 5.90 -14.89 17.61
C VAL A 160 4.71 -14.80 18.57
N PRO A 161 3.89 -15.86 18.77
CA PRO A 161 2.86 -15.87 19.80
C PRO A 161 3.40 -15.61 21.21
N GLU A 162 4.53 -16.25 21.57
CA GLU A 162 5.16 -16.09 22.89
C GLU A 162 5.64 -14.65 23.10
N TRP A 163 6.31 -14.04 22.12
CA TRP A 163 6.76 -12.65 22.19
C TRP A 163 5.59 -11.68 22.34
N LYS A 164 4.46 -11.91 21.65
CA LYS A 164 3.25 -11.10 21.82
C LYS A 164 2.75 -11.14 23.27
N GLN A 165 2.73 -12.34 23.87
CA GLN A 165 2.32 -12.51 25.27
C GLN A 165 3.31 -11.85 26.24
N GLN A 166 4.61 -12.11 26.06
CA GLN A 166 5.68 -11.61 26.93
C GLN A 166 5.78 -10.08 26.91
N LEU A 167 5.72 -9.47 25.72
CA LEU A 167 5.78 -8.02 25.56
C LEU A 167 4.43 -7.33 25.78
N GLN A 168 3.36 -8.10 26.07
CA GLN A 168 2.00 -7.60 26.17
C GLN A 168 1.67 -6.69 24.97
N ALA A 169 1.96 -7.21 23.77
CA ALA A 169 1.75 -6.48 22.54
C ALA A 169 0.24 -6.25 22.36
N PRO A 170 -0.18 -5.04 21.96
CA PRO A 170 -1.59 -4.80 21.68
C PRO A 170 -2.06 -5.72 20.56
N GLU A 171 -3.25 -6.30 20.71
CA GLU A 171 -3.88 -7.02 19.62
C GLU A 171 -4.11 -6.06 18.45
N PRO A 172 -3.76 -6.45 17.20
CA PRO A 172 -4.03 -5.62 16.06
C PRO A 172 -5.54 -5.36 15.96
N PRO A 173 -5.95 -4.16 15.54
CA PRO A 173 -7.36 -3.84 15.40
C PRO A 173 -8.05 -4.85 14.48
N ALA A 174 -9.30 -5.18 14.79
CA ALA A 174 -10.10 -6.03 13.92
C ALA A 174 -10.11 -5.43 12.51
N ARG A 175 -9.75 -6.23 11.51
CA ARG A 175 -9.74 -5.77 10.13
C ARG A 175 -11.17 -5.52 9.67
N ASP A 176 -11.45 -4.27 9.33
CA ASP A 176 -12.72 -3.83 8.73
C ASP A 176 -12.82 -4.23 7.25
N PHE A 177 -11.71 -4.61 6.62
CA PHE A 177 -11.64 -5.03 5.23
C PHE A 177 -10.73 -6.24 5.05
N ARG A 178 -11.18 -7.19 4.21
CA ARG A 178 -10.38 -8.34 3.76
C ARG A 178 -10.38 -8.38 2.23
N PHE A 179 -9.20 -8.16 1.67
CA PHE A 179 -8.93 -8.33 0.26
C PHE A 179 -8.93 -9.82 -0.10
N GLY A 180 -9.48 -10.13 -1.26
CA GLY A 180 -9.65 -11.48 -1.81
C GLY A 180 -9.89 -11.40 -3.30
N VAL A 181 -10.01 -12.54 -3.98
CA VAL A 181 -10.10 -12.60 -5.45
C VAL A 181 -11.29 -11.81 -6.01
N SER A 182 -12.42 -11.78 -5.31
CA SER A 182 -13.58 -10.94 -5.69
C SER A 182 -13.26 -9.44 -5.69
N ASN A 183 -12.27 -8.99 -4.93
CA ASN A 183 -11.81 -7.60 -4.97
C ASN A 183 -10.92 -7.32 -6.18
N LEU A 184 -10.15 -8.30 -6.68
CA LEU A 184 -9.44 -8.17 -7.97
C LEU A 184 -10.45 -7.94 -9.09
N LYS A 185 -11.50 -8.76 -9.13
CA LYS A 185 -12.61 -8.61 -10.09
C LYS A 185 -13.22 -7.21 -10.00
N LYS A 186 -13.55 -6.73 -8.80
CA LYS A 186 -14.09 -5.37 -8.59
C LYS A 186 -13.13 -4.27 -9.03
N ILE A 187 -11.82 -4.42 -8.85
CA ILE A 187 -10.85 -3.41 -9.30
C ILE A 187 -10.94 -3.21 -10.82
N LEU A 188 -11.06 -4.32 -11.55
CA LEU A 188 -11.18 -4.32 -13.00
C LEU A 188 -12.57 -3.86 -13.44
N ASP A 189 -13.63 -4.50 -12.95
CA ASP A 189 -15.02 -4.25 -13.35
C ASP A 189 -15.48 -2.83 -13.00
N TYR A 190 -14.95 -2.25 -11.92
CA TYR A 190 -15.40 -0.94 -11.42
C TYR A 190 -14.43 0.18 -11.82
N ASN A 191 -13.48 -0.09 -12.72
CA ASN A 191 -12.51 0.87 -13.22
C ASN A 191 -11.81 1.65 -12.09
N ILE A 192 -11.40 0.94 -11.03
CA ILE A 192 -10.88 1.56 -9.81
C ILE A 192 -9.60 2.34 -10.06
N ILE A 193 -8.67 1.80 -10.85
CA ILE A 193 -7.43 2.48 -11.25
C ILE A 193 -7.73 3.77 -12.03
N PRO A 194 -8.54 3.76 -13.10
CA PRO A 194 -8.98 4.99 -13.77
C PRO A 194 -9.57 6.05 -12.83
N ILE A 195 -10.40 5.62 -11.86
CA ILE A 195 -10.97 6.54 -10.87
C ILE A 195 -9.88 7.13 -9.98
N MET A 196 -8.90 6.34 -9.55
CA MET A 196 -7.76 6.84 -8.77
C MET A 196 -6.98 7.91 -9.52
N ASP A 197 -6.73 7.70 -10.81
CA ASP A 197 -5.95 8.63 -11.63
C ASP A 197 -6.70 9.97 -11.82
N LEU A 198 -8.02 9.94 -12.02
CA LEU A 198 -8.85 11.14 -12.03
C LEU A 198 -8.92 11.85 -10.67
N LEU A 199 -8.95 11.10 -9.56
CA LEU A 199 -8.93 11.67 -8.20
C LEU A 199 -7.58 12.29 -7.87
N PHE A 200 -6.50 11.69 -8.33
CA PHE A 200 -5.15 12.20 -8.16
C PHE A 200 -4.95 13.50 -8.94
N TRP A 201 -5.31 13.52 -10.23
CA TRP A 201 -5.30 14.75 -11.04
C TRP A 201 -6.17 15.86 -10.41
N ALA A 202 -7.38 15.53 -9.95
CA ALA A 202 -8.26 16.51 -9.31
C ALA A 202 -7.68 17.09 -8.01
N GLN A 203 -6.85 16.32 -7.29
CA GLN A 203 -6.16 16.78 -6.09
C GLN A 203 -5.05 17.78 -6.44
N ASP A 204 -4.22 17.47 -7.44
CA ASP A 204 -3.13 18.34 -7.89
C ASP A 204 -3.64 19.67 -8.46
N GLU A 205 -4.71 19.61 -9.26
CA GLU A 205 -5.36 20.80 -9.85
C GLU A 205 -6.28 21.56 -8.86
N GLU A 206 -6.41 21.07 -7.62
CA GLU A 206 -7.30 21.62 -6.59
C GLU A 206 -8.76 21.79 -7.06
N VAL A 207 -9.25 20.85 -7.88
CA VAL A 207 -10.62 20.86 -8.42
C VAL A 207 -11.47 19.73 -7.88
N ARG A 208 -12.81 19.86 -8.03
CA ARG A 208 -13.76 18.81 -7.70
C ARG A 208 -14.51 18.33 -8.93
N ILE A 209 -14.25 17.09 -9.34
CA ILE A 209 -15.02 16.42 -10.39
C ILE A 209 -16.40 16.03 -9.82
N GLY A 210 -17.47 16.52 -10.44
CA GLY A 210 -18.83 16.12 -10.06
C GLY A 210 -19.12 14.67 -10.44
N MET A 211 -19.90 13.94 -9.63
CA MET A 211 -20.22 12.52 -9.88
C MET A 211 -20.77 12.24 -11.29
N PRO A 212 -21.68 13.07 -11.88
CA PRO A 212 -22.10 12.86 -13.26
C PRO A 212 -20.95 12.97 -14.27
N GLN A 213 -20.02 13.92 -14.07
CA GLN A 213 -18.86 14.06 -14.95
C GLN A 213 -17.91 12.87 -14.81
N LEU A 214 -17.60 12.49 -13.56
CA LEU A 214 -16.78 11.32 -13.28
C LEU A 214 -17.37 10.06 -13.93
N THR A 215 -18.68 9.84 -13.76
CA THR A 215 -19.37 8.68 -14.37
C THR A 215 -19.26 8.72 -15.89
N SER A 216 -19.43 9.90 -16.52
CA SER A 216 -19.32 10.05 -17.97
C SER A 216 -17.90 9.83 -18.51
N PHE A 217 -16.86 10.11 -17.71
CA PHE A 217 -15.47 9.83 -18.10
C PHE A 217 -15.15 8.33 -17.99
N ILE A 218 -15.60 7.68 -16.92
CA ILE A 218 -15.27 6.28 -16.62
C ILE A 218 -16.10 5.30 -17.44
N TYR A 219 -17.36 5.62 -17.73
CA TYR A 219 -18.31 4.71 -18.34
C TYR A 219 -19.03 5.36 -19.54
N PRO A 220 -18.34 5.91 -20.54
CA PRO A 220 -18.97 6.77 -21.56
C PRO A 220 -20.12 6.10 -22.31
N ASP A 221 -20.07 4.79 -22.56
CA ASP A 221 -21.12 4.06 -23.26
C ASP A 221 -22.13 3.43 -22.30
N GLU A 222 -21.68 2.72 -21.27
CA GLU A 222 -22.56 2.18 -20.22
C GLU A 222 -23.37 3.27 -19.49
N PHE A 223 -22.86 4.50 -19.42
CA PHE A 223 -23.57 5.66 -18.87
C PHE A 223 -24.70 6.12 -19.79
N LYS A 224 -24.50 6.09 -21.11
CA LYS A 224 -25.55 6.40 -22.09
C LYS A 224 -26.63 5.33 -22.08
N ASP A 225 -26.22 4.06 -21.92
CA ASP A 225 -27.12 2.91 -21.89
C ASP A 225 -27.77 2.69 -20.51
N GLY A 226 -27.35 3.44 -19.48
CA GLY A 226 -27.87 3.35 -18.12
C GLY A 226 -27.43 2.10 -17.34
N ILE A 227 -26.44 1.36 -17.84
CA ILE A 227 -25.90 0.13 -17.22
C ILE A 227 -25.10 0.49 -15.97
N ARG A 228 -24.24 1.51 -16.06
CA ARG A 228 -23.47 2.06 -14.94
C ARG A 228 -23.80 3.54 -14.76
N ASP A 229 -24.62 3.83 -13.77
CA ASP A 229 -25.16 5.16 -13.52
C ASP A 229 -24.45 5.91 -12.39
N VAL A 230 -24.88 7.16 -12.16
CA VAL A 230 -24.34 8.03 -11.11
C VAL A 230 -24.52 7.41 -9.72
N GLU A 231 -25.58 6.63 -9.50
CA GLU A 231 -25.87 6.05 -8.19
C GLU A 231 -24.91 4.90 -7.87
N LYS A 232 -24.61 4.02 -8.83
CA LYS A 232 -23.55 3.00 -8.68
C LYS A 232 -22.19 3.64 -8.47
N MET A 233 -21.81 4.63 -9.28
CA MET A 233 -20.56 5.38 -9.10
C MET A 233 -20.43 5.94 -7.68
N LYS A 234 -21.49 6.58 -7.18
CA LYS A 234 -21.53 7.23 -5.86
C LYS A 234 -21.53 6.26 -4.69
N SER A 235 -22.25 5.15 -4.79
CA SER A 235 -22.45 4.19 -3.69
C SER A 235 -21.37 3.10 -3.63
N THR A 236 -20.70 2.80 -4.74
CA THR A 236 -19.79 1.65 -4.85
C THR A 236 -18.40 2.02 -5.38
N ASP A 237 -18.29 2.47 -6.64
CA ASP A 237 -17.01 2.59 -7.37
C ASP A 237 -16.09 3.65 -6.77
N HIS A 238 -16.57 4.89 -6.68
CA HIS A 238 -15.81 6.00 -6.13
C HIS A 238 -15.44 5.77 -4.65
N PRO A 239 -16.37 5.35 -3.76
CA PRO A 239 -16.01 5.01 -2.38
C PRO A 239 -14.92 3.93 -2.28
N LEU A 240 -14.94 2.93 -3.15
CA LEU A 240 -13.92 1.87 -3.15
C LEU A 240 -12.54 2.42 -3.56
N ALA A 241 -12.47 3.22 -4.63
CA ALA A 241 -11.22 3.87 -5.04
C ALA A 241 -10.64 4.78 -3.94
N VAL A 242 -11.48 5.62 -3.33
CA VAL A 242 -11.08 6.49 -2.21
C VAL A 242 -10.56 5.66 -1.04
N LYS A 243 -11.21 4.55 -0.69
CA LYS A 243 -10.75 3.68 0.40
C LYS A 243 -9.38 3.09 0.13
N TYR A 244 -9.08 2.64 -1.08
CA TYR A 244 -7.73 2.15 -1.41
C TYR A 244 -6.67 3.25 -1.24
N LEU A 245 -6.94 4.47 -1.71
CA LEU A 245 -6.00 5.60 -1.59
C LEU A 245 -5.78 6.04 -0.14
N THR A 246 -6.84 6.04 0.67
CA THR A 246 -6.83 6.71 1.99
C THR A 246 -6.81 5.78 3.21
N LYS A 247 -7.24 4.53 3.09
CA LYS A 247 -7.34 3.61 4.24
C LYS A 247 -6.16 2.65 4.29
N LEU A 248 -5.34 2.78 5.33
CA LEU A 248 -4.18 1.90 5.56
C LEU A 248 -4.58 0.41 5.59
N ALA A 249 -5.73 0.07 6.17
CA ALA A 249 -6.23 -1.30 6.23
C ALA A 249 -6.46 -1.94 4.85
N HIS A 250 -6.83 -1.14 3.84
CA HIS A 250 -7.02 -1.66 2.46
C HIS A 250 -5.69 -2.02 1.83
N TYR A 251 -4.68 -1.16 1.99
CA TYR A 251 -3.31 -1.43 1.57
C TYR A 251 -2.73 -2.67 2.28
N GLN A 252 -2.80 -2.71 3.62
CA GLN A 252 -2.30 -3.85 4.40
C GLN A 252 -2.97 -5.16 3.98
N SER A 253 -4.30 -5.17 3.86
CA SER A 253 -5.00 -6.37 3.44
C SER A 253 -4.65 -6.81 2.02
N PHE A 254 -4.28 -5.88 1.14
CA PHE A 254 -3.83 -6.21 -0.21
C PHE A 254 -2.41 -6.76 -0.23
N VAL A 255 -1.50 -6.23 0.61
CA VAL A 255 -0.18 -6.84 0.86
C VAL A 255 -0.33 -8.26 1.39
N ASP A 256 -1.22 -8.52 2.36
CA ASP A 256 -1.40 -9.89 2.85
C ASP A 256 -1.94 -10.85 1.80
N PHE A 257 -2.74 -10.33 0.86
CA PHE A 257 -3.22 -11.11 -0.28
C PHE A 257 -2.04 -11.54 -1.17
N THR A 258 -1.08 -10.66 -1.47
CA THR A 258 0.07 -11.03 -2.31
C THR A 258 0.97 -12.07 -1.66
N TYR A 259 1.18 -12.02 -0.34
CA TYR A 259 1.90 -13.07 0.38
C TYR A 259 1.13 -14.39 0.44
N ARG A 260 -0.21 -14.34 0.50
CA ARG A 260 -1.04 -15.56 0.50
C ARG A 260 -1.02 -16.27 -0.85
N TYR A 261 -1.02 -15.51 -1.94
CA TYR A 261 -1.01 -16.02 -3.32
C TYR A 261 0.37 -15.90 -3.95
N ASP A 262 1.43 -16.03 -3.14
CA ASP A 262 2.82 -15.84 -3.55
C ASP A 262 3.18 -16.69 -4.77
N ASP A 263 2.76 -17.96 -4.73
CA ASP A 263 2.94 -18.96 -5.77
C ASP A 263 2.18 -18.66 -7.06
N ARG A 264 1.17 -17.78 -7.02
CA ARG A 264 0.33 -17.41 -8.17
C ARG A 264 0.44 -15.92 -8.56
N ARG A 265 1.40 -15.17 -7.99
CA ARG A 265 1.61 -13.75 -8.31
C ARG A 265 1.88 -13.48 -9.80
N HIS A 266 2.48 -14.46 -10.48
CA HIS A 266 2.80 -14.42 -11.90
C HIS A 266 1.61 -14.75 -12.82
N TRP A 267 0.49 -15.23 -12.28
CA TRP A 267 -0.71 -15.55 -13.07
C TRP A 267 -1.38 -14.28 -13.56
N LYS A 268 -2.06 -14.36 -14.72
CA LYS A 268 -2.97 -13.29 -15.12
C LYS A 268 -4.07 -13.15 -14.09
N VAL A 269 -4.49 -11.91 -13.84
CA VAL A 269 -5.56 -11.62 -12.88
C VAL A 269 -6.84 -12.37 -13.27
N GLN A 270 -7.16 -12.42 -14.56
CA GLN A 270 -8.31 -13.16 -15.09
C GLN A 270 -8.20 -14.66 -14.81
N ASP A 271 -7.05 -15.28 -15.07
CA ASP A 271 -6.85 -16.72 -14.81
C ASP A 271 -7.05 -17.05 -13.32
N LEU A 272 -6.53 -16.20 -12.41
CA LEU A 272 -6.74 -16.38 -10.97
C LEU A 272 -8.22 -16.19 -10.57
N ILE A 273 -8.91 -15.23 -11.18
CA ILE A 273 -10.35 -15.03 -10.95
C ILE A 273 -11.14 -16.27 -11.36
N THR A 274 -10.87 -16.80 -12.55
CA THR A 274 -11.53 -18.01 -13.06
C THR A 274 -11.23 -19.24 -12.20
N ASP A 275 -9.98 -19.43 -11.79
CA ASP A 275 -9.57 -20.56 -10.95
C ASP A 275 -10.27 -20.58 -9.57
N GLU A 276 -10.36 -19.41 -8.91
CA GLU A 276 -10.85 -19.32 -7.53
C GLU A 276 -12.35 -19.05 -7.41
N LEU A 277 -12.96 -18.40 -8.41
CA LEU A 277 -14.39 -18.05 -8.39
C LEU A 277 -15.24 -18.86 -9.38
N GLY A 278 -14.61 -19.58 -10.32
CA GLY A 278 -15.28 -20.24 -11.45
C GLY A 278 -15.38 -19.34 -12.69
N GLU A 279 -15.78 -19.92 -13.82
CA GLU A 279 -16.21 -19.13 -14.99
C GLU A 279 -17.57 -18.47 -14.70
N ASP A 280 -17.68 -17.16 -14.98
CA ASP A 280 -18.95 -16.42 -15.00
C ASP A 280 -19.84 -16.89 -16.18
#